data_AF-A0A956B474-F1
#
_entry.id   AF-A0A956B474-F1
#
_cell.length_a   1.000
_cell.length_b   1.000
_cell.length_c   1.000
_cell.angle_alpha   90.00
_cell.angle_beta   90.00
_cell.angle_gamma   90.00
#
_symmetry.space_group_name_H-M   'P 1'
#
loop_
_entity.id
_entity.type
_entity.pdbx_description
1 polymer ?
#
loop_
_entity_poly.entity_id
_entity_poly.type
_entity_poly.pdbx_seq_one_letter_code
_entity_poly.pdbx_strand_id
1 'polypeptide(L)'
;MAAVVAAQAPGPPAFRAALVVGVNEAFDDSQAALRYADDDAARYAELLGPQVEHLELLTVLDPESQELFPQAAKQARLPDAAGLDQALERLKALADGARALGRRTELYFVYVGHGRVRGGEGEVRLLGGALSRSRLTTAVLEDRHFDRKHLMVDACSAYLLVNARGESDEEVDAAFERFLEGQTLDRFPDVGAVLATSGAGPTHEWSRYQGGVFSHELRSALTGAADADDDGKVAYGEVEAFLASANLQVPALKGRPKVFVRAPRIEQAAALVELDQDLPALELPAELAGHYVLEDARGLRYAELHKEAGFVMALRLQPERAYALLTSDGDELLRIPAPSGVTKLRLPLEPVPARGWDRGGVALPGEVKDAPPGAFDAPYGPRFMAGFWARLRAESAAQGELTVVTPQRSYVRPVLGYVALGVGGVAAGLAAWQASVASSRYDAYLVTYSASEKRQLEGEVKDARLRAGSLGAAAGVAVATGVSLLLWEWLSSTEQ
;
A
#
# COMPACT_ATOMS: atom_id res chain seq x y z
N MET A 1 -21.80 16.94 -44.26
CA MET A 1 -22.77 16.49 -43.25
C MET A 1 -21.97 16.10 -42.02
N ALA A 2 -22.03 16.90 -40.95
CA ALA A 2 -21.40 16.58 -39.68
C ALA A 2 -22.26 15.52 -38.98
N ALA A 3 -21.65 14.40 -38.61
CA ALA A 3 -22.31 13.37 -37.82
C ALA A 3 -22.51 13.90 -36.40
N VAL A 4 -23.77 14.09 -36.02
CA VAL A 4 -24.15 14.32 -34.63
C VAL A 4 -23.95 13.00 -33.89
N VAL A 5 -22.92 12.92 -33.05
CA VAL A 5 -22.80 11.84 -32.07
C VAL A 5 -23.93 12.06 -31.06
N ALA A 6 -24.96 11.23 -31.12
CA ALA A 6 -26.00 11.23 -30.11
C ALA A 6 -25.36 10.87 -28.76
N ALA A 7 -25.45 11.77 -27.79
CA ALA A 7 -25.07 11.48 -26.42
C ALA A 7 -25.88 10.27 -25.94
N GLN A 8 -25.18 9.19 -25.58
CA GLN A 8 -25.80 8.03 -24.93
C GLN A 8 -26.47 8.52 -23.65
N ALA A 9 -27.74 8.14 -23.45
CA ALA A 9 -28.40 8.38 -22.18
C ALA A 9 -27.54 7.78 -21.05
N PRO A 10 -27.34 8.50 -19.93
CA PRO A 10 -26.54 7.98 -18.83
C PRO A 10 -27.13 6.63 -18.39
N GLY A 11 -26.26 5.64 -18.22
CA GLY A 11 -26.64 4.34 -17.70
C GLY A 11 -27.26 4.45 -16.30
N PRO A 12 -27.89 3.39 -15.78
CA PRO A 12 -28.45 3.42 -14.44
C PRO A 12 -27.34 3.71 -13.41
N PRO A 13 -27.66 4.43 -12.31
CA PRO A 13 -26.68 4.75 -11.27
C PRO A 13 -26.09 3.46 -10.68
N ALA A 14 -24.79 3.47 -10.42
CA ALA A 14 -24.09 2.35 -9.81
C ALA A 14 -24.71 2.00 -8.46
N PHE A 15 -24.78 0.70 -8.14
CA PHE A 15 -25.03 0.24 -6.79
C PHE A 15 -23.75 0.28 -5.99
N ARG A 16 -23.76 0.98 -4.87
CA ARG A 16 -22.60 1.14 -3.99
C ARG A 16 -22.88 0.55 -2.63
N ALA A 17 -21.96 -0.25 -2.13
CA ALA A 17 -22.02 -0.82 -0.79
C ALA A 17 -20.71 -0.56 -0.04
N ALA A 18 -20.80 -0.48 1.29
CA ALA A 18 -19.63 -0.42 2.17
C ALA A 18 -19.64 -1.55 3.20
N LEU A 19 -18.45 -2.11 3.45
CA LEU A 19 -18.14 -2.96 4.58
C LEU A 19 -17.03 -2.28 5.38
N VAL A 20 -17.35 -1.85 6.60
CA VAL A 20 -16.41 -1.15 7.49
C VAL A 20 -16.14 -2.05 8.70
N VAL A 21 -14.87 -2.32 8.98
CA VAL A 21 -14.42 -3.19 10.06
C VAL A 21 -13.46 -2.44 10.97
N GLY A 22 -13.77 -2.35 12.25
CA GLY A 22 -12.93 -1.71 13.28
C GLY A 22 -12.68 -2.65 14.45
N VAL A 23 -11.42 -2.92 14.78
CA VAL A 23 -11.06 -3.87 15.86
C VAL A 23 -10.00 -3.29 16.80
N ASN A 24 -10.41 -3.03 18.04
CA ASN A 24 -9.52 -2.54 19.08
C ASN A 24 -8.61 -3.63 19.68
N GLU A 25 -9.07 -4.88 19.69
CA GLU A 25 -8.37 -5.98 20.36
C GLU A 25 -6.97 -6.23 19.76
N ALA A 26 -5.98 -6.46 20.62
CA ALA A 26 -4.67 -6.93 20.21
C ALA A 26 -4.68 -8.40 19.76
N PHE A 27 -3.62 -8.84 19.09
CA PHE A 27 -3.45 -10.25 18.77
C PHE A 27 -3.07 -11.11 19.98
N ASP A 28 -2.32 -10.55 20.93
CA ASP A 28 -1.82 -11.18 22.13
C ASP A 28 -1.33 -10.12 23.14
N ASP A 29 -0.99 -10.55 24.35
CA ASP A 29 -0.60 -9.67 25.48
C ASP A 29 0.71 -8.89 25.24
N SER A 30 1.44 -9.16 24.16
CA SER A 30 2.66 -8.39 23.82
C SER A 30 2.34 -7.03 23.20
N GLN A 31 1.11 -6.82 22.75
CA GLN A 31 0.63 -5.57 22.17
C GLN A 31 -0.54 -5.03 23.00
N ALA A 32 -0.53 -3.72 23.26
CA ALA A 32 -1.69 -3.07 23.86
C ALA A 32 -2.87 -3.07 22.88
N ALA A 33 -4.09 -3.20 23.42
CA ALA A 33 -5.29 -2.93 22.65
C ALA A 33 -5.27 -1.48 22.15
N LEU A 34 -5.77 -1.29 20.93
CA LEU A 34 -6.06 0.03 20.38
C LEU A 34 -7.23 0.66 21.13
N ARG A 35 -7.30 1.98 21.07
CA ARG A 35 -8.35 2.76 21.71
C ARG A 35 -9.40 3.27 20.74
N TYR A 36 -9.05 3.50 19.47
CA TYR A 36 -9.88 4.32 18.57
C TYR A 36 -10.19 3.64 17.22
N ALA A 37 -9.90 2.35 17.04
CA ALA A 37 -10.23 1.66 15.80
C ALA A 37 -11.75 1.49 15.60
N ASP A 38 -12.51 1.39 16.70
CA ASP A 38 -13.98 1.45 16.69
C ASP A 38 -14.52 2.86 16.39
N ASP A 39 -13.92 3.91 16.97
CA ASP A 39 -14.21 5.31 16.65
C ASP A 39 -13.97 5.62 15.16
N ASP A 40 -12.82 5.18 14.63
CA ASP A 40 -12.50 5.37 13.22
C ASP A 40 -13.48 4.61 12.31
N ALA A 41 -13.86 3.38 12.67
CA ALA A 41 -14.88 2.63 11.93
C ALA A 41 -16.24 3.33 11.96
N ALA A 42 -16.66 3.88 13.10
CA ALA A 42 -17.89 4.67 13.20
C ALA A 42 -17.83 5.93 12.32
N ARG A 43 -16.71 6.65 12.30
CA ARG A 43 -16.52 7.84 11.45
C ARG A 43 -16.49 7.51 9.96
N TYR A 44 -15.89 6.39 9.55
CA TYR A 44 -16.01 5.91 8.17
C TYR A 44 -17.45 5.54 7.81
N ALA A 45 -18.20 4.93 8.73
CA ALA A 45 -19.61 4.62 8.51
C ALA A 45 -20.46 5.88 8.34
N GLU A 46 -20.23 6.92 9.15
CA GLU A 46 -20.90 8.22 8.99
C GLU A 46 -20.52 8.90 7.67
N LEU A 47 -19.25 8.85 7.28
CA LEU A 47 -18.74 9.49 6.06
C LEU A 47 -19.28 8.82 4.79
N LEU A 48 -19.20 7.48 4.72
CA LEU A 48 -19.59 6.69 3.54
C LEU A 48 -21.10 6.44 3.48
N GLY A 49 -21.80 6.45 4.62
CA GLY A 49 -23.22 6.12 4.72
C GLY A 49 -24.11 6.83 3.69
N PRO A 50 -24.04 8.15 3.51
CA PRO A 50 -24.83 8.85 2.49
C PRO A 50 -24.44 8.53 1.05
N GLN A 51 -23.22 8.03 0.83
CA GLN A 51 -22.65 7.78 -0.50
C GLN A 51 -22.93 6.36 -1.00
N VAL A 52 -23.47 5.49 -0.14
CA VAL A 52 -23.73 4.08 -0.43
C VAL A 52 -25.19 3.73 -0.18
N GLU A 53 -25.71 2.75 -0.92
CA GLU A 53 -27.07 2.25 -0.70
C GLU A 53 -27.16 1.30 0.50
N HIS A 54 -26.07 0.61 0.82
CA HIS A 54 -26.03 -0.31 1.95
C HIS A 54 -24.66 -0.28 2.64
N LEU A 55 -24.68 -0.30 3.97
CA LEU A 55 -23.48 -0.31 4.79
C LEU A 55 -23.58 -1.41 5.85
N GLU A 56 -22.53 -2.22 5.94
CA GLU A 56 -22.31 -3.18 7.03
C GLU A 56 -21.17 -2.66 7.92
N LEU A 57 -21.48 -2.40 9.19
CA LEU A 57 -20.50 -1.97 10.20
C LEU A 57 -20.21 -3.13 11.14
N LEU A 58 -18.94 -3.57 11.16
CA LEU A 58 -18.45 -4.61 12.05
C LEU A 58 -17.47 -4.01 13.05
N THR A 59 -17.90 -3.81 14.30
CA THR A 59 -17.04 -3.28 15.36
C THR A 59 -17.66 -3.53 16.74
N VAL A 60 -16.84 -3.46 17.78
CA VAL A 60 -17.31 -3.43 19.18
C VAL A 60 -17.00 -2.05 19.73
N LEU A 61 -18.01 -1.19 19.75
CA LEU A 61 -17.91 0.16 20.30
C LEU A 61 -17.81 0.10 21.82
N ASP A 62 -16.80 0.75 22.39
CA ASP A 62 -16.71 0.94 23.84
C ASP A 62 -17.78 1.93 24.35
N PRO A 63 -17.99 2.08 25.67
CA PRO A 63 -19.03 2.97 26.21
C PRO A 63 -18.88 4.44 25.76
N GLU A 64 -17.65 4.94 25.64
CA GLU A 64 -17.36 6.32 25.22
C GLU A 64 -17.79 6.51 23.76
N SER A 65 -17.44 5.54 22.91
CA SER A 65 -17.78 5.49 21.50
C SER A 65 -19.28 5.33 21.27
N GLN A 66 -19.99 4.56 22.10
CA GLN A 66 -21.45 4.41 22.02
C GLN A 66 -22.19 5.72 22.31
N GLU A 67 -21.66 6.55 23.20
CA GLU A 67 -22.21 7.89 23.49
C GLU A 67 -21.97 8.86 22.33
N LEU A 68 -20.79 8.80 21.70
CA LEU A 68 -20.42 9.65 20.56
C LEU A 68 -21.11 9.24 19.25
N PHE A 69 -21.32 7.93 19.05
CA PHE A 69 -21.82 7.34 17.80
C PHE A 69 -23.06 6.46 18.02
N PRO A 70 -24.18 7.01 18.54
CA PRO A 70 -25.34 6.21 18.93
C PRO A 70 -26.05 5.52 17.76
N GLN A 71 -25.90 6.01 16.53
CA GLN A 71 -26.45 5.32 15.35
C GLN A 71 -25.55 4.15 14.91
N ALA A 72 -24.22 4.34 14.94
CA ALA A 72 -23.27 3.28 14.69
C ALA A 72 -23.46 2.14 15.71
N ALA A 73 -23.65 2.46 16.99
CA ALA A 73 -23.91 1.49 18.06
C ALA A 73 -25.14 0.61 17.82
N LYS A 74 -26.19 1.14 17.16
CA LYS A 74 -27.40 0.36 16.82
C LYS A 74 -27.19 -0.57 15.62
N GLN A 75 -26.26 -0.24 14.74
CA GLN A 75 -26.04 -0.95 13.49
C GLN A 75 -24.87 -1.94 13.57
N ALA A 76 -23.92 -1.69 14.48
CA ALA A 76 -22.70 -2.47 14.63
C ALA A 76 -23.00 -3.95 14.91
N ARG A 77 -22.28 -4.81 14.21
CA ARG A 77 -22.26 -6.27 14.44
C ARG A 77 -20.85 -6.69 14.86
N LEU A 78 -20.73 -7.92 15.36
CA LEU A 78 -19.44 -8.44 15.81
C LEU A 78 -18.42 -8.50 14.67
N PRO A 79 -17.20 -7.98 14.87
CA PRO A 79 -16.11 -8.08 13.89
C PRO A 79 -15.37 -9.40 14.02
N ASP A 80 -16.10 -10.51 14.08
CA ASP A 80 -15.54 -11.86 14.08
C ASP A 80 -15.62 -12.50 12.68
N ALA A 81 -15.10 -13.72 12.55
CA ALA A 81 -15.12 -14.46 11.30
C ALA A 81 -16.54 -14.68 10.75
N ALA A 82 -17.52 -14.95 11.61
CA ALA A 82 -18.89 -15.23 11.19
C ALA A 82 -19.63 -13.94 10.80
N GLY A 83 -19.41 -12.84 11.55
CA GLY A 83 -19.93 -11.52 11.23
C GLY A 83 -19.44 -11.02 9.89
N LEU A 84 -18.15 -11.23 9.59
CA LEU A 84 -17.55 -10.92 8.29
C LEU A 84 -18.21 -11.71 7.15
N ASP A 85 -18.33 -13.02 7.29
CA ASP A 85 -18.92 -13.88 6.25
C ASP A 85 -20.39 -13.49 6.00
N GLN A 86 -21.17 -13.30 7.06
CA GLN A 86 -22.58 -12.91 6.95
C GLN A 86 -22.76 -11.52 6.34
N ALA A 87 -21.88 -10.56 6.65
CA ALA A 87 -21.91 -9.23 6.05
C ALA A 87 -21.63 -9.31 4.54
N LEU A 88 -20.57 -10.02 4.15
CA LEU A 88 -20.23 -10.23 2.75
C LEU A 88 -21.34 -10.95 1.99
N GLU A 89 -21.96 -11.99 2.57
CA GLU A 89 -23.10 -12.68 1.95
C GLU A 89 -24.29 -11.73 1.71
N ARG A 90 -24.64 -10.88 2.68
CA ARG A 90 -25.72 -9.88 2.52
C ARG A 90 -25.40 -8.89 1.39
N LEU A 91 -24.17 -8.37 1.38
CA LEU A 91 -23.74 -7.42 0.36
C LEU A 91 -23.73 -8.05 -1.04
N LYS A 92 -23.28 -9.30 -1.17
CA LYS A 92 -23.29 -10.04 -2.44
C LYS A 92 -24.70 -10.27 -2.96
N ALA A 93 -25.64 -10.65 -2.08
CA ALA A 93 -27.05 -10.83 -2.47
C ALA A 93 -27.69 -9.52 -2.99
N LEU A 94 -27.36 -8.38 -2.37
CA LEU A 94 -27.83 -7.06 -2.84
C LEU A 94 -27.18 -6.69 -4.18
N ALA A 95 -25.88 -6.93 -4.32
CA ALA A 95 -25.16 -6.71 -5.57
C ALA A 95 -25.72 -7.54 -6.72
N ASP A 96 -26.07 -8.82 -6.49
CA ASP A 96 -26.74 -9.66 -7.49
C ASP A 96 -28.08 -9.08 -7.94
N GLY A 97 -28.87 -8.59 -6.99
CA GLY A 97 -30.12 -7.88 -7.28
C GLY A 97 -29.90 -6.65 -8.16
N ALA A 98 -28.88 -5.84 -7.85
CA ALA A 98 -28.52 -4.66 -8.64
C ALA A 98 -28.02 -5.03 -10.05
N ARG A 99 -27.20 -6.08 -10.18
CA ARG A 99 -26.70 -6.59 -11.46
C ARG A 99 -27.82 -7.11 -12.34
N ALA A 100 -28.81 -7.80 -11.75
CA ALA A 100 -30.00 -8.25 -12.47
C ALA A 100 -30.81 -7.07 -13.06
N LEU A 101 -30.67 -5.87 -12.49
CA LEU A 101 -31.23 -4.61 -12.99
C LEU A 101 -30.29 -3.86 -13.95
N GLY A 102 -29.15 -4.44 -14.34
CA GLY A 102 -28.18 -3.84 -15.25
C GLY A 102 -27.33 -2.72 -14.63
N ARG A 103 -27.29 -2.63 -13.30
CA ARG A 103 -26.49 -1.63 -12.57
C ARG A 103 -25.06 -2.15 -12.38
N ARG A 104 -24.07 -1.26 -12.54
CA ARG A 104 -22.69 -1.52 -12.10
C ARG A 104 -22.66 -1.63 -10.58
N THR A 105 -21.85 -2.52 -10.01
CA THR A 105 -21.74 -2.71 -8.56
C THR A 105 -20.36 -2.33 -8.03
N GLU A 106 -20.30 -1.59 -6.93
CA GLU A 106 -19.07 -1.13 -6.30
C GLU A 106 -19.06 -1.45 -4.80
N LEU A 107 -17.90 -1.90 -4.28
CA LEU A 107 -17.69 -2.20 -2.87
C LEU A 107 -16.57 -1.34 -2.28
N TYR A 108 -16.87 -0.64 -1.19
CA TYR A 108 -15.89 -0.09 -0.28
C TYR A 108 -15.59 -1.10 0.82
N PHE A 109 -14.33 -1.53 0.93
CA PHE A 109 -13.85 -2.35 2.04
C PHE A 109 -12.90 -1.51 2.89
N VAL A 110 -13.33 -1.17 4.10
CA VAL A 110 -12.56 -0.39 5.06
C VAL A 110 -12.18 -1.26 6.23
N TYR A 111 -10.90 -1.29 6.59
CA TYR A 111 -10.40 -1.96 7.78
C TYR A 111 -9.53 -1.02 8.61
N VAL A 112 -9.80 -0.96 9.91
CA VAL A 112 -8.99 -0.25 10.90
C VAL A 112 -8.70 -1.19 12.07
N GLY A 113 -7.42 -1.36 12.39
CA GLY A 113 -7.03 -2.16 13.55
C GLY A 113 -5.61 -2.72 13.47
N HIS A 114 -5.31 -3.69 14.34
CA HIS A 114 -4.00 -4.34 14.33
C HIS A 114 -3.79 -5.23 13.11
N GLY A 115 -2.56 -5.21 12.59
CA GLY A 115 -2.07 -6.13 11.57
C GLY A 115 -0.70 -6.70 11.94
N ARG A 116 -0.40 -7.90 11.47
CA ARG A 116 0.89 -8.57 11.70
C ARG A 116 1.23 -9.52 10.56
N VAL A 117 2.45 -10.06 10.62
CA VAL A 117 2.91 -11.14 9.74
C VAL A 117 3.03 -12.43 10.54
N ARG A 118 2.40 -13.50 10.09
CA ARG A 118 2.52 -14.83 10.68
C ARG A 118 2.78 -15.86 9.60
N GLY A 119 3.88 -16.61 9.73
CA GLY A 119 4.23 -17.67 8.78
C GLY A 119 4.42 -17.18 7.34
N GLY A 120 4.83 -15.91 7.16
CA GLY A 120 4.98 -15.30 5.84
C GLY A 120 3.68 -14.80 5.20
N GLU A 121 2.59 -14.74 5.96
CA GLU A 121 1.30 -14.22 5.53
C GLU A 121 0.92 -13.01 6.38
N GLY A 122 0.51 -11.92 5.73
CA GLY A 122 -0.10 -10.79 6.44
C GLY A 122 -1.49 -11.18 6.93
N GLU A 123 -1.80 -10.83 8.17
CA GLU A 123 -3.13 -10.99 8.76
C GLU A 123 -3.50 -9.76 9.58
N VAL A 124 -4.79 -9.44 9.58
CA VAL A 124 -5.37 -8.41 10.45
C VAL A 124 -6.28 -9.03 11.49
N ARG A 125 -6.44 -8.35 12.63
CA ARG A 125 -7.21 -8.89 13.76
C ARG A 125 -8.71 -8.94 13.43
N LEU A 126 -9.35 -10.01 13.88
CA LEU A 126 -10.79 -10.09 14.07
C LEU A 126 -11.06 -10.48 15.52
N LEU A 127 -12.25 -10.19 16.03
CA LEU A 127 -12.68 -10.66 17.34
C LEU A 127 -12.60 -12.20 17.38
N GLY A 128 -11.81 -12.72 18.31
CA GLY A 128 -11.59 -14.17 18.46
C GLY A 128 -10.79 -14.83 17.32
N GLY A 129 -10.15 -14.07 16.41
CA GLY A 129 -9.46 -14.64 15.25
C GLY A 129 -8.61 -13.67 14.45
N ALA A 130 -8.44 -13.96 13.16
CA ALA A 130 -7.74 -13.10 12.22
C ALA A 130 -8.33 -13.23 10.82
N LEU A 131 -8.24 -12.16 10.03
CA LEU A 131 -8.45 -12.17 8.60
C LEU A 131 -7.09 -12.24 7.91
N SER A 132 -6.74 -13.42 7.41
CA SER A 132 -5.51 -13.62 6.65
C SER A 132 -5.62 -12.99 5.26
N ARG A 133 -4.49 -12.68 4.64
CA ARG A 133 -4.40 -12.28 3.23
C ARG A 133 -5.11 -13.25 2.31
N SER A 134 -4.89 -14.56 2.47
CA SER A 134 -5.51 -15.58 1.62
C SER A 134 -7.03 -15.50 1.69
N ARG A 135 -7.59 -15.30 2.88
CA ARG A 135 -9.02 -15.12 3.08
C ARG A 135 -9.52 -13.78 2.54
N LEU A 136 -8.80 -12.67 2.74
CA LEU A 136 -9.17 -11.38 2.12
C LEU A 136 -9.18 -11.49 0.60
N THR A 137 -8.18 -12.16 0.04
CA THR A 137 -8.05 -12.40 -1.40
C THR A 137 -9.25 -13.16 -1.94
N THR A 138 -9.60 -14.31 -1.35
CA THR A 138 -10.71 -15.14 -1.84
C THR A 138 -12.08 -14.52 -1.54
N ALA A 139 -12.27 -13.90 -0.38
CA ALA A 139 -13.57 -13.40 0.05
C ALA A 139 -13.95 -12.05 -0.58
N VAL A 140 -12.96 -11.20 -0.88
CA VAL A 140 -13.14 -9.82 -1.34
C VAL A 140 -12.49 -9.59 -2.72
N LEU A 141 -11.20 -9.89 -2.90
CA LEU A 141 -10.49 -9.49 -4.12
C LEU A 141 -10.90 -10.29 -5.36
N GLU A 142 -11.02 -11.61 -5.21
CA GLU A 142 -11.46 -12.54 -6.27
C GLU A 142 -12.98 -12.50 -6.50
N ASP A 143 -13.73 -11.83 -5.62
CA ASP A 143 -15.19 -11.75 -5.70
C ASP A 143 -15.64 -11.04 -7.00
N ARG A 144 -16.66 -11.60 -7.66
CA ARG A 144 -17.18 -11.13 -8.95
C ARG A 144 -18.56 -10.49 -8.86
N HIS A 145 -19.12 -10.34 -7.67
CA HIS A 145 -20.39 -9.64 -7.47
C HIS A 145 -20.22 -8.13 -7.58
N PHE A 146 -19.00 -7.62 -7.39
CA PHE A 146 -18.65 -6.21 -7.51
C PHE A 146 -17.77 -5.97 -8.74
N ASP A 147 -18.21 -5.08 -9.63
CA ASP A 147 -17.45 -4.65 -10.81
C ASP A 147 -16.27 -3.74 -10.45
N ARG A 148 -16.29 -3.14 -9.25
CA ARG A 148 -15.19 -2.32 -8.71
C ARG A 148 -15.09 -2.51 -7.20
N LYS A 149 -13.86 -2.55 -6.68
CA LYS A 149 -13.59 -2.62 -5.25
C LYS A 149 -12.59 -1.54 -4.84
N HIS A 150 -12.89 -0.83 -3.76
CA HIS A 150 -12.03 0.17 -3.14
C HIS A 150 -11.59 -0.34 -1.77
N LEU A 151 -10.31 -0.63 -1.60
CA LEU A 151 -9.74 -1.02 -0.32
C LEU A 151 -9.17 0.21 0.39
N MET A 152 -9.55 0.39 1.65
CA MET A 152 -8.98 1.39 2.56
C MET A 152 -8.54 0.65 3.82
N VAL A 153 -7.24 0.55 4.08
CA VAL A 153 -6.73 -0.24 5.21
C VAL A 153 -5.76 0.58 6.04
N ASP A 154 -6.13 0.78 7.30
CA ASP A 154 -5.28 1.35 8.34
C ASP A 154 -4.88 0.24 9.32
N ALA A 155 -3.72 -0.37 9.07
CA ALA A 155 -3.17 -1.41 9.92
C ALA A 155 -1.64 -1.48 9.81
N CYS A 156 -0.97 -1.88 10.88
CA CYS A 156 0.44 -2.27 10.81
C CYS A 156 0.62 -3.37 9.76
N SER A 157 1.62 -3.24 8.88
CA SER A 157 1.85 -4.18 7.77
C SER A 157 0.66 -4.39 6.81
N ALA A 158 -0.25 -3.42 6.65
CA ALA A 158 -1.44 -3.56 5.78
C ALA A 158 -1.10 -3.97 4.33
N TYR A 159 0.07 -3.55 3.82
CA TYR A 159 0.54 -3.94 2.49
C TYR A 159 0.77 -5.46 2.34
N LEU A 160 1.08 -6.18 3.43
CA LEU A 160 1.23 -7.64 3.41
C LEU A 160 -0.11 -8.37 3.42
N LEU A 161 -1.24 -7.68 3.60
CA LEU A 161 -2.56 -8.23 3.32
C LEU A 161 -2.84 -8.37 1.83
N VAL A 162 -2.03 -7.76 0.98
CA VAL A 162 -2.23 -7.72 -0.47
C VAL A 162 -0.96 -8.10 -1.25
N ASN A 163 0.07 -8.66 -0.61
CA ASN A 163 1.32 -9.10 -1.25
C ASN A 163 1.76 -10.54 -0.90
N ALA A 164 2.57 -11.20 -1.74
CA ALA A 164 2.91 -12.62 -1.60
C ALA A 164 4.23 -12.94 -0.86
N ARG A 165 4.09 -13.75 0.22
CA ARG A 165 5.10 -14.54 0.98
C ARG A 165 6.20 -13.78 1.74
N GLY A 166 6.35 -14.11 3.03
CA GLY A 166 7.45 -14.99 3.47
C GLY A 166 8.75 -14.40 3.97
N GLU A 167 8.79 -13.20 4.57
CA GLU A 167 10.09 -12.53 4.68
C GLU A 167 10.27 -11.65 5.96
N SER A 168 11.54 -11.49 6.39
CA SER A 168 12.08 -10.77 7.58
C SER A 168 11.98 -9.24 7.48
N ASP A 169 12.36 -8.48 8.52
CA ASP A 169 12.19 -7.00 8.57
C ASP A 169 12.87 -6.23 7.41
N GLU A 170 14.03 -6.69 6.91
CA GLU A 170 14.70 -6.10 5.73
C GLU A 170 13.97 -6.44 4.43
N GLU A 171 13.27 -7.56 4.42
CA GLU A 171 12.51 -8.05 3.29
C GLU A 171 11.04 -7.55 3.32
N VAL A 172 10.54 -7.10 4.47
CA VAL A 172 9.31 -6.33 4.65
C VAL A 172 9.37 -5.05 3.80
N ASP A 173 10.48 -4.32 3.87
CA ASP A 173 10.71 -3.14 3.02
C ASP A 173 10.82 -3.52 1.54
N ALA A 174 11.52 -4.61 1.19
CA ALA A 174 11.59 -5.09 -0.21
C ALA A 174 10.23 -5.61 -0.74
N ALA A 175 9.40 -6.22 0.11
CA ALA A 175 8.05 -6.65 -0.20
C ALA A 175 7.12 -5.45 -0.35
N PHE A 176 7.35 -4.36 0.39
CA PHE A 176 6.67 -3.10 0.20
C PHE A 176 7.04 -2.47 -1.15
N GLU A 177 8.32 -2.48 -1.53
CA GLU A 177 8.77 -2.03 -2.85
C GLU A 177 8.20 -2.89 -4.00
N ARG A 178 8.19 -4.24 -3.89
CA ARG A 178 7.54 -5.10 -4.91
C ARG A 178 6.02 -4.90 -5.00
N PHE A 179 5.40 -4.46 -3.91
CA PHE A 179 3.99 -4.09 -3.91
C PHE A 179 3.77 -2.72 -4.58
N LEU A 180 4.68 -1.75 -4.35
CA LEU A 180 4.74 -0.49 -5.09
C LEU A 180 4.93 -0.73 -6.60
N GLU A 181 5.73 -1.72 -6.98
CA GLU A 181 5.89 -2.18 -8.37
C GLU A 181 4.64 -2.85 -8.98
N GLY A 182 3.58 -3.03 -8.19
CA GLY A 182 2.23 -3.36 -8.67
C GLY A 182 1.93 -4.84 -8.95
N GLN A 183 2.90 -5.75 -8.76
CA GLN A 183 2.82 -7.14 -9.23
C GLN A 183 1.66 -7.97 -8.65
N THR A 184 1.16 -7.65 -7.45
CA THR A 184 0.06 -8.41 -6.82
C THR A 184 -1.32 -7.86 -7.14
N LEU A 185 -1.53 -6.54 -7.08
CA LEU A 185 -2.79 -5.91 -7.49
C LEU A 185 -3.01 -5.96 -9.01
N ASP A 186 -1.97 -6.20 -9.81
CA ASP A 186 -2.09 -6.44 -11.26
C ASP A 186 -3.01 -7.62 -11.61
N ARG A 187 -3.17 -8.57 -10.69
CA ARG A 187 -4.09 -9.72 -10.83
C ARG A 187 -5.55 -9.36 -10.59
N PHE A 188 -5.81 -8.21 -9.95
CA PHE A 188 -7.13 -7.71 -9.57
C PHE A 188 -7.33 -6.31 -10.17
N PRO A 189 -7.47 -6.20 -11.50
CA PRO A 189 -7.44 -4.91 -12.18
C PRO A 189 -8.66 -4.03 -11.86
N ASP A 190 -9.72 -4.60 -11.30
CA ASP A 190 -10.93 -3.98 -10.78
C ASP A 190 -10.82 -3.44 -9.34
N VAL A 191 -9.66 -3.65 -8.71
CA VAL A 191 -9.38 -3.22 -7.34
C VAL A 191 -8.50 -1.98 -7.32
N GLY A 192 -8.96 -0.93 -6.64
CA GLY A 192 -8.14 0.19 -6.21
C GLY A 192 -7.90 0.13 -4.70
N ALA A 193 -6.79 0.68 -4.23
CA ALA A 193 -6.37 0.57 -2.83
C ALA A 193 -5.74 1.86 -2.30
N VAL A 194 -6.03 2.18 -1.04
CA VAL A 194 -5.36 3.18 -0.22
C VAL A 194 -4.97 2.49 1.09
N LEU A 195 -3.69 2.26 1.29
CA LEU A 195 -3.18 1.45 2.41
C LEU A 195 -2.15 2.24 3.19
N ALA A 196 -2.25 2.25 4.51
CA ALA A 196 -1.19 2.72 5.37
C ALA A 196 -0.37 1.54 5.89
N THR A 197 0.94 1.70 5.95
CA THR A 197 1.81 0.85 6.77
C THR A 197 2.66 1.70 7.68
N SER A 198 2.67 1.36 8.96
CA SER A 198 3.73 1.74 9.87
C SER A 198 4.83 0.68 9.82
N GLY A 199 6.11 1.10 9.83
CA GLY A 199 7.20 0.21 10.20
C GLY A 199 7.09 -0.17 11.69
N ALA A 200 7.77 -1.24 12.11
CA ALA A 200 7.74 -1.75 13.48
C ALA A 200 7.95 -0.62 14.53
N GLY A 201 6.86 -0.17 15.13
CA GLY A 201 6.79 0.95 16.08
C GLY A 201 5.35 1.09 16.59
N PRO A 202 5.12 1.68 17.77
CA PRO A 202 3.81 1.74 18.42
C PRO A 202 2.76 2.35 17.48
N THR A 203 1.59 1.72 17.41
CA THR A 203 0.48 2.11 16.55
C THR A 203 0.14 3.59 16.77
N HIS A 204 0.15 4.38 15.68
CA HIS A 204 0.03 5.83 15.73
C HIS A 204 -1.43 6.26 15.90
N GLU A 205 -2.04 5.88 17.02
CA GLU A 205 -3.31 6.44 17.51
C GLU A 205 -3.05 7.71 18.31
N TRP A 206 -3.79 8.78 18.02
CA TRP A 206 -3.52 10.10 18.59
C TRP A 206 -4.77 10.64 19.28
N SER A 207 -4.65 10.98 20.56
CA SER A 207 -5.77 11.51 21.37
C SER A 207 -6.38 12.78 20.82
N ARG A 208 -5.60 13.62 20.12
CA ARG A 208 -6.11 14.84 19.46
C ARG A 208 -7.04 14.55 18.29
N TYR A 209 -6.80 13.45 17.57
CA TYR A 209 -7.67 12.98 16.49
C TYR A 209 -8.71 11.98 16.97
N GLN A 210 -8.54 11.43 18.19
CA GLN A 210 -9.29 10.31 18.72
C GLN A 210 -9.39 9.17 17.68
N GLY A 211 -8.26 8.85 17.05
CA GLY A 211 -8.19 7.96 15.88
C GLY A 211 -6.76 7.78 15.39
N GLY A 212 -6.58 6.90 14.40
CA GLY A 212 -5.36 6.77 13.62
C GLY A 212 -5.09 8.00 12.77
N VAL A 213 -3.82 8.44 12.69
CA VAL A 213 -3.42 9.61 11.90
C VAL A 213 -3.82 9.45 10.44
N PHE A 214 -3.48 8.32 9.82
CA PHE A 214 -3.84 8.05 8.43
C PHE A 214 -5.35 8.04 8.22
N SER A 215 -6.11 7.40 9.12
CA SER A 215 -7.56 7.40 9.05
C SER A 215 -8.16 8.82 9.10
N HIS A 216 -7.63 9.71 9.94
CA HIS A 216 -8.05 11.12 9.97
C HIS A 216 -7.67 11.88 8.68
N GLU A 217 -6.45 11.70 8.17
CA GLU A 217 -6.00 12.34 6.94
C GLU A 217 -6.81 11.89 5.73
N LEU A 218 -7.04 10.57 5.60
CA LEU A 218 -7.85 10.01 4.51
C LEU A 218 -9.27 10.54 4.60
N ARG A 219 -9.94 10.45 5.76
CA ARG A 219 -11.30 11.01 5.90
C ARG A 219 -11.35 12.49 5.55
N SER A 220 -10.36 13.29 5.97
CA SER A 220 -10.27 14.71 5.60
C SER A 220 -10.23 14.88 4.09
N ALA A 221 -9.41 14.11 3.37
CA ALA A 221 -9.38 14.09 1.91
C ALA A 221 -10.77 13.79 1.30
N LEU A 222 -11.44 12.74 1.80
CA LEU A 222 -12.73 12.26 1.30
C LEU A 222 -13.91 13.21 1.60
N THR A 223 -13.75 14.22 2.46
CA THR A 223 -14.76 15.29 2.63
C THR A 223 -14.82 16.25 1.44
N GLY A 224 -13.85 16.18 0.53
CA GLY A 224 -13.65 17.14 -0.57
C GLY A 224 -12.44 18.05 -0.36
N ALA A 225 -11.72 17.94 0.77
CA ALA A 225 -10.48 18.69 0.96
C ALA A 225 -9.38 18.34 -0.05
N ALA A 226 -9.46 17.15 -0.65
CA ALA A 226 -8.58 16.70 -1.72
C ALA A 226 -9.10 17.00 -3.14
N ASP A 227 -10.36 17.42 -3.32
CA ASP A 227 -10.91 17.79 -4.63
C ASP A 227 -10.29 19.13 -5.07
N ALA A 228 -9.15 19.04 -5.75
CA ALA A 228 -8.32 20.19 -6.11
C ALA A 228 -8.69 20.75 -7.49
N ASP A 229 -9.36 19.97 -8.33
CA ASP A 229 -9.85 20.41 -9.64
C ASP A 229 -11.34 20.80 -9.66
N ASP A 230 -12.04 20.68 -8.53
CA ASP A 230 -13.44 21.10 -8.30
C ASP A 230 -14.42 20.36 -9.22
N ASP A 231 -14.13 19.08 -9.53
CA ASP A 231 -14.99 18.24 -10.36
C ASP A 231 -16.08 17.48 -9.56
N GLY A 232 -16.08 17.67 -8.24
CA GLY A 232 -17.03 17.03 -7.32
C GLY A 232 -16.68 15.58 -7.03
N LYS A 233 -15.47 15.14 -7.34
CA LYS A 233 -14.96 13.81 -7.06
C LYS A 233 -13.61 13.95 -6.37
N VAL A 234 -13.24 12.88 -5.69
CA VAL A 234 -11.92 12.77 -5.08
C VAL A 234 -11.23 11.58 -5.72
N ALA A 235 -10.28 11.87 -6.61
CA ALA A 235 -9.52 10.88 -7.34
C ALA A 235 -8.42 10.26 -6.48
N TYR A 236 -7.97 9.05 -6.84
CA TYR A 236 -6.83 8.40 -6.17
C TYR A 236 -5.56 9.27 -6.18
N GLY A 237 -5.26 9.92 -7.30
CA GLY A 237 -4.08 10.79 -7.40
C GLY A 237 -4.19 12.05 -6.53
N GLU A 238 -5.40 12.54 -6.30
CA GLU A 238 -5.66 13.66 -5.39
C GLU A 238 -5.47 13.26 -3.93
N VAL A 239 -5.98 12.08 -3.55
CA VAL A 239 -5.75 11.49 -2.22
C VAL A 239 -4.26 11.31 -1.99
N GLU A 240 -3.54 10.73 -2.95
CA GLU A 240 -2.09 10.53 -2.83
C GLU A 240 -1.35 11.87 -2.62
N ALA A 241 -1.67 12.89 -3.41
CA ALA A 241 -1.09 14.22 -3.27
C ALA A 241 -1.48 14.88 -1.94
N PHE A 242 -2.73 14.74 -1.49
CA PHE A 242 -3.22 15.31 -0.23
C PHE A 242 -2.49 14.69 0.96
N LEU A 243 -2.41 13.36 1.02
CA LEU A 243 -1.70 12.63 2.07
C LEU A 243 -0.19 12.94 2.04
N ALA A 244 0.40 13.09 0.84
CA ALA A 244 1.79 13.50 0.69
C ALA A 244 2.04 14.92 1.23
N SER A 245 1.11 15.86 1.01
CA SER A 245 1.17 17.22 1.57
C SER A 245 1.01 17.20 3.08
N ALA A 246 -0.01 16.51 3.58
CA ALA A 246 -0.28 16.39 5.02
C ALA A 246 0.94 15.86 5.79
N ASN A 247 1.71 14.95 5.18
CA ASN A 247 2.88 14.34 5.81
C ASN A 247 4.23 14.97 5.40
N LEU A 248 4.26 16.02 4.58
CA LEU A 248 5.50 16.52 3.99
C LEU A 248 6.52 17.00 5.04
N GLN A 249 6.03 17.67 6.10
CA GLN A 249 6.85 18.23 7.16
C GLN A 249 6.91 17.34 8.42
N VAL A 250 6.25 16.17 8.40
CA VAL A 250 6.30 15.21 9.51
C VAL A 250 7.69 14.57 9.54
N PRO A 251 8.48 14.70 10.64
CA PRO A 251 9.82 14.12 10.72
C PRO A 251 9.80 12.60 10.57
N ALA A 252 10.74 12.04 9.80
CA ALA A 252 10.81 10.60 9.52
C ALA A 252 10.91 9.72 10.79
N LEU A 253 11.49 10.25 11.88
CA LEU A 253 11.62 9.55 13.17
C LEU A 253 10.33 9.55 14.02
N LYS A 254 9.27 10.26 13.59
CA LYS A 254 8.01 10.44 14.34
C LYS A 254 6.82 9.67 13.76
N GLY A 255 7.08 8.57 13.06
CA GLY A 255 5.99 7.69 12.65
C GLY A 255 5.21 8.16 11.43
N ARG A 256 5.88 8.84 10.49
CA ARG A 256 5.29 9.19 9.20
C ARG A 256 4.69 7.91 8.56
N PRO A 257 3.38 7.85 8.30
CA PRO A 257 2.78 6.71 7.65
C PRO A 257 3.38 6.54 6.26
N LYS A 258 3.82 5.32 5.93
CA LYS A 258 4.10 4.96 4.54
C LYS A 258 2.73 4.66 3.91
N VAL A 259 2.32 5.50 2.98
CA VAL A 259 1.03 5.35 2.31
C VAL A 259 1.25 4.78 0.91
N PHE A 260 0.42 3.81 0.54
CA PHE A 260 0.29 3.31 -0.82
C PHE A 260 -1.07 3.72 -1.36
N VAL A 261 -1.09 4.34 -2.54
CA VAL A 261 -2.32 4.72 -3.23
C VAL A 261 -2.27 4.21 -4.66
N ARG A 262 -3.33 3.52 -5.09
CA ARG A 262 -3.43 3.02 -6.47
C ARG A 262 -4.87 2.92 -6.93
N ALA A 263 -5.17 3.55 -8.05
CA ALA A 263 -6.47 3.42 -8.72
C ALA A 263 -6.64 2.01 -9.33
N PRO A 264 -7.90 1.55 -9.53
CA PRO A 264 -8.18 0.34 -10.30
C PRO A 264 -7.52 0.41 -11.69
N ARG A 265 -6.80 -0.64 -12.08
CA ARG A 265 -6.09 -0.68 -13.37
C ARG A 265 -7.03 -0.61 -14.57
N ILE A 266 -8.23 -1.19 -14.46
CA ILE A 266 -9.25 -1.12 -15.52
C ILE A 266 -9.72 0.31 -15.79
N GLU A 267 -9.53 1.24 -14.83
CA GLU A 267 -10.04 2.60 -14.90
C GLU A 267 -9.20 3.52 -14.01
N GLN A 268 -8.07 4.00 -14.54
CA GLN A 268 -7.14 4.85 -13.77
C GLN A 268 -7.73 6.22 -13.39
N ALA A 269 -8.74 6.68 -14.14
CA ALA A 269 -9.48 7.90 -13.86
C ALA A 269 -10.63 7.68 -12.86
N ALA A 270 -10.75 6.49 -12.26
CA ALA A 270 -11.77 6.23 -11.26
C ALA A 270 -11.58 7.14 -10.06
N ALA A 271 -12.67 7.76 -9.62
CA ALA A 271 -12.71 8.42 -8.33
C ALA A 271 -12.68 7.37 -7.21
N LEU A 272 -12.07 7.72 -6.08
CA LEU A 272 -12.23 6.95 -4.85
C LEU A 272 -13.63 7.22 -4.28
N VAL A 273 -14.09 8.48 -4.30
CA VAL A 273 -15.45 8.88 -3.91
C VAL A 273 -15.97 9.92 -4.90
N GLU A 274 -17.25 9.81 -5.24
CA GLU A 274 -18.01 10.90 -5.87
C GLU A 274 -18.77 11.63 -4.76
N LEU A 275 -18.51 12.92 -4.58
CA LEU A 275 -19.08 13.69 -3.48
C LEU A 275 -20.58 13.88 -3.70
N ASP A 276 -21.37 13.51 -2.69
CA ASP A 276 -22.81 13.70 -2.70
C ASP A 276 -23.14 15.20 -2.72
N GLN A 277 -23.70 15.65 -3.83
CA GLN A 277 -24.03 17.05 -4.07
C GLN A 277 -25.25 17.52 -3.29
N ASP A 278 -26.07 16.58 -2.78
CA ASP A 278 -27.23 16.88 -1.96
C ASP A 278 -26.84 17.12 -0.49
N LEU A 279 -25.63 16.71 -0.08
CA LEU A 279 -25.11 17.04 1.24
C LEU A 279 -24.81 18.55 1.37
N PRO A 280 -25.06 19.13 2.56
CA PRO A 280 -24.61 20.48 2.86
C PRO A 280 -23.10 20.64 2.62
N ALA A 281 -22.66 21.84 2.26
CA ALA A 281 -21.26 22.10 1.98
C ALA A 281 -20.77 23.40 2.63
N LEU A 282 -19.50 23.42 3.06
CA LEU A 282 -18.76 24.64 3.38
C LEU A 282 -17.85 24.98 2.20
N GLU A 283 -18.11 26.11 1.55
CA GLU A 283 -17.31 26.62 0.44
C GLU A 283 -16.29 27.64 0.99
N LEU A 284 -15.00 27.32 0.85
CA LEU A 284 -13.87 28.15 1.19
C LEU A 284 -13.44 28.96 -0.05
N PRO A 285 -13.41 30.31 0.02
CA PRO A 285 -13.16 31.14 -1.15
C PRO A 285 -11.71 31.07 -1.63
N ALA A 286 -11.47 31.48 -2.88
CA ALA A 286 -10.16 31.42 -3.51
C ALA A 286 -9.09 32.22 -2.77
N GLU A 287 -9.48 33.33 -2.14
CA GLU A 287 -8.59 34.20 -1.40
C GLU A 287 -8.17 33.63 -0.03
N LEU A 288 -8.91 32.62 0.49
CA LEU A 288 -8.56 31.98 1.75
C LEU A 288 -7.36 31.05 1.57
N ALA A 289 -6.36 31.18 2.44
CA ALA A 289 -5.22 30.28 2.53
C ALA A 289 -4.75 30.13 3.97
N GLY A 290 -4.27 28.95 4.32
CA GLY A 290 -3.79 28.63 5.66
C GLY A 290 -4.28 27.27 6.15
N HIS A 291 -3.92 26.96 7.39
CA HIS A 291 -4.23 25.71 8.07
C HIS A 291 -5.49 25.86 8.92
N TYR A 292 -6.48 25.02 8.63
CA TYR A 292 -7.79 25.03 9.26
C TYR A 292 -8.21 23.64 9.73
N VAL A 293 -8.99 23.64 10.80
CA VAL A 293 -9.62 22.46 11.36
C VAL A 293 -11.13 22.68 11.35
N LEU A 294 -11.88 21.70 10.89
CA LEU A 294 -13.34 21.68 10.99
C LEU A 294 -13.73 20.72 12.10
N GLU A 295 -14.34 21.24 13.16
CA GLU A 295 -14.84 20.44 14.28
C GLU A 295 -16.36 20.32 14.23
N ASP A 296 -16.89 19.14 14.56
CA ASP A 296 -18.32 18.90 14.68
C ASP A 296 -18.87 19.27 16.07
N ALA A 297 -20.19 19.18 16.26
CA ALA A 297 -20.84 19.52 17.52
C ALA A 297 -20.48 18.62 18.71
N ARG A 298 -19.85 17.46 18.46
CA ARG A 298 -19.32 16.56 19.48
C ARG A 298 -17.91 16.99 19.92
N GLY A 299 -17.31 17.96 19.23
CA GLY A 299 -15.92 18.39 19.43
C GLY A 299 -14.92 17.44 18.76
N LEU A 300 -15.37 16.63 17.79
CA LEU A 300 -14.51 15.77 17.00
C LEU A 300 -13.98 16.54 15.79
N ARG A 301 -12.70 16.32 15.46
CA ARG A 301 -12.10 16.85 14.23
C ARG A 301 -12.67 16.10 13.03
N TYR A 302 -13.59 16.75 12.35
CA TYR A 302 -14.26 16.23 11.17
C TYR A 302 -13.35 16.24 9.94
N ALA A 303 -12.66 17.35 9.71
CA ALA A 303 -11.66 17.48 8.65
C ALA A 303 -10.53 18.43 9.06
N GLU A 304 -9.33 18.21 8.55
CA GLU A 304 -8.18 19.11 8.70
C GLU A 304 -7.51 19.32 7.35
N LEU A 305 -7.07 20.55 7.08
CA LEU A 305 -6.51 20.93 5.79
C LEU A 305 -5.61 22.14 5.90
N HIS A 306 -4.65 22.23 5.00
CA HIS A 306 -3.90 23.45 4.76
C HIS A 306 -4.14 23.89 3.33
N LYS A 307 -5.03 24.87 3.18
CA LYS A 307 -5.51 25.31 1.87
C LYS A 307 -4.52 26.29 1.23
N GLU A 308 -4.20 26.04 -0.03
CA GLU A 308 -3.54 27.00 -0.91
C GLU A 308 -4.50 28.14 -1.36
N ALA A 309 -3.97 29.34 -1.58
CA ALA A 309 -4.72 30.42 -2.23
C ALA A 309 -4.94 30.11 -3.73
N GLY A 310 -5.94 30.75 -4.34
CA GLY A 310 -6.14 30.76 -5.79
C GLY A 310 -7.14 29.74 -6.33
N PHE A 311 -7.80 28.96 -5.47
CA PHE A 311 -8.88 28.05 -5.87
C PHE A 311 -9.96 27.94 -4.78
N VAL A 312 -11.20 27.69 -5.20
CA VAL A 312 -12.32 27.41 -4.27
C VAL A 312 -12.20 25.97 -3.79
N MET A 313 -12.51 25.72 -2.52
CA MET A 313 -12.56 24.36 -1.97
C MET A 313 -13.92 24.15 -1.32
N ALA A 314 -14.57 23.02 -1.62
CA ALA A 314 -15.85 22.64 -1.01
C ALA A 314 -15.67 21.43 -0.09
N LEU A 315 -16.05 21.59 1.18
CA LEU A 315 -16.10 20.49 2.15
C LEU A 315 -17.54 20.05 2.32
N ARG A 316 -17.84 18.78 2.02
CA ARG A 316 -19.13 18.16 2.30
C ARG A 316 -19.28 17.94 3.80
N LEU A 317 -20.44 18.27 4.31
CA LEU A 317 -20.78 18.22 5.73
C LEU A 317 -21.84 17.15 5.95
N GLN A 318 -21.60 16.28 6.92
CA GLN A 318 -22.64 15.33 7.34
C GLN A 318 -23.77 16.07 8.09
N PRO A 319 -24.99 15.51 8.10
CA PRO A 319 -26.05 16.03 8.94
C PRO A 319 -25.64 15.98 10.42
N GLU A 320 -25.36 17.15 11.00
CA GLU A 320 -24.97 17.31 12.41
C GLU A 320 -25.63 18.58 12.98
N ARG A 321 -25.63 18.74 14.30
CA ARG A 321 -26.19 19.91 14.98
C ARG A 321 -25.46 21.20 14.62
N ALA A 322 -24.14 21.14 14.46
CA ALA A 322 -23.33 22.28 14.06
C ALA A 322 -21.89 21.86 13.71
N TYR A 323 -21.19 22.76 13.01
CA TYR A 323 -19.75 22.72 12.81
C TYR A 323 -19.09 24.02 13.25
N ALA A 324 -17.80 23.97 13.56
CA ALA A 324 -16.95 25.12 13.80
C ALA A 324 -15.68 25.02 12.93
N LEU A 325 -15.43 26.04 12.10
CA LEU A 325 -14.18 26.20 11.39
C LEU A 325 -13.20 26.96 12.29
N LEU A 326 -12.06 26.35 12.56
CA LEU A 326 -11.02 26.85 13.45
C LEU A 326 -9.71 27.09 12.67
N THR A 327 -8.89 28.01 13.15
CA THR A 327 -7.46 28.09 12.79
C THR A 327 -6.69 26.92 13.41
N SER A 328 -5.47 26.66 12.92
CA SER A 328 -4.54 25.69 13.52
C SER A 328 -4.26 25.93 15.01
N ASP A 329 -4.31 27.20 15.43
CA ASP A 329 -4.06 27.66 16.80
C ASP A 329 -5.32 27.54 17.70
N GLY A 330 -6.46 27.17 17.13
CA GLY A 330 -7.71 26.89 17.84
C GLY A 330 -8.65 28.09 17.97
N ASP A 331 -8.42 29.19 17.24
CA ASP A 331 -9.38 30.29 17.17
C ASP A 331 -10.51 29.96 16.19
N GLU A 332 -11.75 30.27 16.56
CA GLU A 332 -12.93 30.05 15.74
C GLU A 332 -13.11 31.17 14.70
N LEU A 333 -13.26 30.78 13.44
CA LEU A 333 -13.50 31.68 12.30
C LEU A 333 -14.97 31.72 11.90
N LEU A 334 -15.64 30.58 11.96
CA LEU A 334 -17.04 30.44 11.56
C LEU A 334 -17.70 29.31 12.36
N ARG A 335 -18.96 29.53 12.75
CA ARG A 335 -19.84 28.48 13.26
C ARG A 335 -21.02 28.29 12.33
N ILE A 336 -21.29 27.04 12.01
CA ILE A 336 -22.33 26.63 11.06
C ILE A 336 -23.36 25.82 11.84
N PRO A 337 -24.42 26.46 12.37
CA PRO A 337 -25.50 25.73 13.04
C PRO A 337 -26.36 25.01 12.00
N ALA A 338 -26.74 23.76 12.29
CA ALA A 338 -27.64 22.94 11.47
C ALA A 338 -27.36 23.10 9.95
N PRO A 339 -26.17 22.68 9.48
CA PRO A 339 -25.74 22.89 8.11
C PRO A 339 -26.81 22.43 7.12
N SER A 340 -27.17 23.33 6.21
CA SER A 340 -28.14 23.08 5.15
C SER A 340 -27.71 23.84 3.90
N GLY A 341 -27.75 23.16 2.74
CA GLY A 341 -27.26 23.71 1.48
C GLY A 341 -25.79 24.15 1.54
N VAL A 342 -25.42 25.12 0.71
CA VAL A 342 -24.04 25.61 0.60
C VAL A 342 -23.83 26.86 1.48
N THR A 343 -22.95 26.74 2.46
CA THR A 343 -22.46 27.84 3.29
C THR A 343 -21.17 28.39 2.68
N LYS A 344 -21.20 29.60 2.14
CA LYS A 344 -20.02 30.29 1.60
C LYS A 344 -19.33 31.10 2.68
N LEU A 345 -18.07 30.78 2.98
CA LEU A 345 -17.25 31.58 3.89
C LEU A 345 -16.93 32.94 3.24
N ARG A 346 -17.13 34.03 3.99
CA ARG A 346 -16.92 35.41 3.50
C ARG A 346 -15.78 36.08 4.25
N LEU A 347 -14.92 36.77 3.52
CA LEU A 347 -13.82 37.57 4.06
C LEU A 347 -14.24 39.04 4.27
N PRO A 348 -13.59 39.80 5.19
CA PRO A 348 -12.52 39.37 6.10
C PRO A 348 -13.05 38.49 7.25
N LEU A 349 -12.18 37.67 7.82
CA LEU A 349 -12.47 36.86 9.01
C LEU A 349 -11.83 37.51 10.23
N GLU A 350 -12.57 37.56 11.33
CA GLU A 350 -12.07 37.98 12.63
C GLU A 350 -12.04 36.74 13.53
N PRO A 351 -10.86 36.13 13.76
CA PRO A 351 -10.74 34.99 14.66
C PRO A 351 -11.17 35.40 16.08
N VAL A 352 -11.98 34.55 16.70
CA VAL A 352 -12.38 34.71 18.10
C VAL A 352 -11.97 33.48 18.90
N PRO A 353 -11.72 33.60 20.22
CA PRO A 353 -11.46 32.43 21.05
C PRO A 353 -12.57 31.39 20.86
N ALA A 354 -12.21 30.14 20.60
CA ALA A 354 -13.18 29.10 20.33
C ALA A 354 -14.15 28.96 21.49
N ARG A 355 -15.45 29.00 21.15
CA ARG A 355 -16.49 28.63 22.11
C ARG A 355 -16.47 27.11 22.20
N GLY A 356 -15.94 26.59 23.30
CA GLY A 356 -16.00 25.16 23.58
C GLY A 356 -17.44 24.67 23.41
N TRP A 357 -17.60 23.49 22.82
CA TRP A 357 -18.90 22.83 22.82
C TRP A 357 -19.33 22.62 24.27
N ASP A 358 -20.60 22.83 24.60
CA ASP A 358 -21.19 22.48 25.90
C ASP A 358 -21.16 20.94 26.02
N ARG A 359 -19.95 20.40 26.25
CA ARG A 359 -19.74 18.99 26.56
C ARG A 359 -20.36 18.83 27.94
N GLY A 360 -21.46 18.11 28.03
CA GLY A 360 -21.96 17.62 29.31
C GLY A 360 -20.92 16.69 29.95
N GLY A 361 -19.85 17.24 30.51
CA GLY A 361 -18.97 16.58 31.45
C GLY A 361 -18.06 15.45 30.94
N VAL A 362 -17.54 15.47 29.70
CA VAL A 362 -16.45 14.55 29.32
C VAL A 362 -15.29 15.32 28.71
N ALA A 363 -14.43 15.85 29.58
CA ALA A 363 -13.02 16.04 29.25
C ALA A 363 -12.34 14.71 29.60
N LEU A 364 -11.79 14.01 28.60
CA LEU A 364 -11.11 12.73 28.82
C LEU A 364 -9.87 12.96 29.71
N PRO A 365 -9.74 12.28 30.86
CA PRO A 365 -8.54 12.39 31.69
C PRO A 365 -7.33 11.85 30.92
N GLY A 366 -6.30 12.68 30.71
CA GLY A 366 -5.04 12.28 30.08
C GLY A 366 -4.76 12.85 28.68
N GLU A 367 -5.36 13.98 28.30
CA GLU A 367 -5.01 14.74 27.07
C GLU A 367 -3.50 14.97 26.94
N VAL A 368 -2.83 14.08 26.21
CA VAL A 368 -1.47 14.30 25.71
C VAL A 368 -1.58 15.14 24.43
N LYS A 369 -0.94 16.31 24.49
CA LYS A 369 -0.54 17.23 23.41
C LYS A 369 0.33 16.45 22.42
N ASP A 370 0.18 16.42 21.10
CA ASP A 370 -0.23 17.37 20.06
C ASP A 370 -0.68 16.54 18.83
N ALA A 371 -0.92 17.11 17.65
CA ALA A 371 -0.91 16.37 16.37
C ALA A 371 0.54 16.00 15.99
N PRO A 372 0.83 15.10 15.04
CA PRO A 372 2.21 14.85 14.62
C PRO A 372 2.82 16.19 14.23
N PRO A 373 3.92 16.63 14.86
CA PRO A 373 4.50 17.92 14.51
C PRO A 373 4.87 17.91 13.03
N GLY A 374 4.41 18.91 12.27
CA GLY A 374 4.55 18.91 10.81
C GLY A 374 3.33 18.39 10.04
N ALA A 375 2.34 17.78 10.69
CA ALA A 375 1.13 17.31 10.02
C ALA A 375 0.30 18.48 9.52
N PHE A 376 -0.05 18.46 8.24
CA PHE A 376 -0.75 19.55 7.53
C PHE A 376 0.02 20.89 7.50
N ASP A 377 1.31 20.93 7.83
CA ASP A 377 2.07 22.20 7.76
C ASP A 377 2.36 22.63 6.30
N ALA A 378 2.25 21.73 5.33
CA ALA A 378 2.42 22.05 3.91
C ALA A 378 1.07 22.34 3.22
N PRO A 379 0.96 23.44 2.45
CA PRO A 379 -0.27 23.78 1.74
C PRO A 379 -0.55 22.79 0.61
N TYR A 380 -1.81 22.40 0.51
CA TYR A 380 -2.39 21.58 -0.54
C TYR A 380 -3.32 22.40 -1.43
N GLY A 381 -3.27 22.12 -2.73
CA GLY A 381 -4.06 22.76 -3.76
C GLY A 381 -3.52 22.47 -5.16
N PRO A 382 -4.05 23.14 -6.20
CA PRO A 382 -3.66 22.92 -7.59
C PRO A 382 -2.15 23.04 -7.85
N ARG A 383 -1.43 23.93 -7.16
CA ARG A 383 0.01 24.08 -7.38
C ARG A 383 0.80 22.95 -6.72
N PHE A 384 0.41 22.53 -5.52
CA PHE A 384 1.00 21.34 -4.90
C PHE A 384 0.80 20.12 -5.80
N MET A 385 -0.43 19.92 -6.27
CA MET A 385 -0.78 18.81 -7.17
C MET A 385 0.03 18.86 -8.48
N ALA A 386 0.12 20.02 -9.13
CA ALA A 386 0.94 20.16 -10.34
C ALA A 386 2.42 19.78 -10.09
N GLY A 387 3.00 20.20 -8.96
CA GLY A 387 4.36 19.84 -8.56
C GLY A 387 4.52 18.35 -8.25
N PHE A 388 3.56 17.76 -7.54
CA PHE A 388 3.52 16.34 -7.22
C PHE A 388 3.48 15.47 -8.49
N TRP A 389 2.62 15.82 -9.44
CA TRP A 389 2.52 15.10 -10.71
C TRP A 389 3.75 15.32 -11.60
N ALA A 390 4.35 16.51 -11.58
CA ALA A 390 5.61 16.75 -12.27
C ALA A 390 6.73 15.86 -11.72
N ARG A 391 6.80 15.69 -10.39
CA ARG A 391 7.72 14.76 -9.72
C ARG A 391 7.45 13.31 -10.13
N LEU A 392 6.21 12.82 -10.03
CA LEU A 392 5.87 11.45 -10.41
C LEU A 392 6.19 11.15 -11.88
N ARG A 393 5.92 12.11 -12.79
CA ARG A 393 6.29 11.97 -14.21
C ARG A 393 7.81 11.94 -14.39
N ALA A 394 8.56 12.75 -13.65
CA ALA A 394 10.02 12.74 -13.70
C ALA A 394 10.62 11.44 -13.14
N GLU A 395 10.08 10.91 -12.03
CA GLU A 395 10.47 9.62 -11.47
C GLU A 395 10.12 8.47 -12.42
N SER A 396 8.90 8.48 -12.98
CA SER A 396 8.48 7.49 -14.00
C SER A 396 9.32 7.59 -15.27
N ALA A 397 9.69 8.80 -15.70
CA ALA A 397 10.57 9.01 -16.85
C ALA A 397 12.01 8.56 -16.54
N ALA A 398 12.51 8.77 -15.32
CA ALA A 398 13.82 8.26 -14.90
C ALA A 398 13.83 6.72 -14.80
N GLN A 399 12.72 6.11 -14.35
CA GLN A 399 12.53 4.65 -14.35
C GLN A 399 12.34 4.11 -15.79
N GLY A 400 11.71 4.87 -16.68
CA GLY A 400 11.61 4.58 -18.11
C GLY A 400 12.93 4.78 -18.88
N GLU A 401 13.75 5.77 -18.50
CA GLU A 401 15.12 5.96 -19.00
C GLU A 401 16.08 4.91 -18.43
N LEU A 402 15.77 4.32 -17.27
CA LEU A 402 16.40 3.09 -16.78
C LEU A 402 16.04 1.84 -17.62
N THR A 403 15.22 1.98 -18.67
CA THR A 403 14.96 0.93 -19.66
C THR A 403 15.12 1.40 -21.11
N VAL A 404 16.27 1.98 -21.44
CA VAL A 404 17.03 1.54 -22.62
C VAL A 404 18.46 1.21 -22.17
N VAL A 405 18.58 0.14 -21.38
CA VAL A 405 19.74 -0.72 -21.59
C VAL A 405 19.52 -1.34 -22.97
N THR A 406 20.04 -0.69 -24.02
CA THR A 406 20.49 -1.39 -25.23
C THR A 406 21.07 -2.70 -24.73
N PRO A 407 20.58 -3.88 -25.17
CA PRO A 407 20.88 -5.14 -24.51
C PRO A 407 22.38 -5.19 -24.27
N GLN A 408 22.80 -5.02 -23.01
CA GLN A 408 24.19 -5.18 -22.66
C GLN A 408 24.44 -6.63 -23.05
N ARG A 409 25.27 -6.84 -24.09
CA ARG A 409 25.72 -8.17 -24.49
C ARG A 409 26.01 -8.93 -23.21
N SER A 410 25.27 -10.00 -22.97
CA SER A 410 25.38 -10.78 -21.75
C SER A 410 26.81 -11.31 -21.65
N TYR A 411 27.67 -10.62 -20.89
CA TYR A 411 29.07 -11.01 -20.67
C TYR A 411 29.20 -12.33 -19.88
N VAL A 412 28.09 -12.89 -19.39
CA VAL A 412 28.06 -14.16 -18.64
C VAL A 412 28.63 -15.31 -19.47
N ARG A 413 28.34 -15.38 -20.77
CA ARG A 413 28.81 -16.47 -21.63
C ARG A 413 30.31 -16.42 -21.92
N PRO A 414 30.90 -15.29 -22.34
CA PRO A 414 32.35 -15.21 -22.51
C PRO A 414 33.10 -15.40 -21.19
N VAL A 415 32.59 -14.88 -20.06
CA VAL A 415 33.19 -15.11 -18.74
C VAL A 415 33.19 -16.60 -18.37
N LEU A 416 32.07 -17.31 -18.54
CA LEU A 416 32.01 -18.77 -18.32
C LEU A 416 32.92 -19.52 -19.29
N GLY A 417 33.04 -19.06 -20.54
CA GLY A 417 33.96 -19.60 -21.53
C GLY A 417 35.42 -19.51 -21.09
N TYR A 418 35.87 -18.34 -20.64
CA TYR A 418 37.23 -18.15 -20.14
C TYR A 418 37.50 -18.90 -18.83
N VAL A 419 36.52 -18.98 -17.92
CA VAL A 419 36.63 -19.77 -16.70
C VAL A 419 36.80 -21.26 -17.03
N ALA A 420 36.00 -21.80 -17.96
CA ALA A 420 36.12 -23.19 -18.40
C ALA A 420 37.48 -23.48 -19.07
N LEU A 421 37.99 -22.56 -19.90
CA LEU A 421 39.34 -22.65 -20.46
C LEU A 421 40.42 -22.64 -19.37
N GLY A 422 40.29 -21.78 -18.37
CA GLY A 422 41.21 -21.70 -17.23
C GLY A 422 41.25 -22.99 -16.41
N VAL A 423 40.08 -23.55 -16.07
CA VAL A 423 39.96 -24.85 -15.39
C VAL A 423 40.58 -25.97 -16.23
N GLY A 424 40.31 -25.97 -17.55
CA GLY A 424 40.91 -26.93 -18.48
C GLY A 424 42.44 -26.86 -18.52
N GLY A 425 43.00 -25.65 -18.54
CA GLY A 425 44.46 -25.43 -18.50
C GLY A 425 45.11 -25.95 -17.21
N VAL A 426 44.50 -25.69 -16.05
CA VAL A 426 44.98 -26.21 -14.76
C VAL A 426 44.93 -27.74 -14.74
N ALA A 427 43.83 -28.35 -15.18
CA ALA A 427 43.68 -29.80 -15.25
C ALA A 427 44.71 -30.46 -16.20
N ALA A 428 44.99 -29.85 -17.35
CA ALA A 428 46.01 -30.31 -18.29
C ALA A 428 47.43 -30.24 -17.68
N GLY A 429 47.75 -29.17 -16.95
CA GLY A 429 49.02 -29.05 -16.24
C GLY A 429 49.22 -30.13 -15.18
N LEU A 430 48.17 -30.42 -14.39
CA LEU A 430 48.19 -31.50 -13.41
C LEU A 430 48.29 -32.89 -14.05
N ALA A 431 47.63 -33.12 -15.19
CA ALA A 431 47.74 -34.35 -15.95
C ALA A 431 49.17 -34.58 -16.46
N ALA A 432 49.82 -33.55 -17.01
CA ALA A 432 51.21 -33.61 -17.47
C ALA A 432 52.19 -33.88 -16.31
N TRP A 433 51.97 -33.26 -15.15
CA TRP A 433 52.77 -33.53 -13.95
C TRP A 433 52.62 -35.00 -13.49
N GLN A 434 51.40 -35.53 -13.42
CA GLN A 434 51.15 -36.93 -13.08
C GLN A 434 51.76 -37.90 -14.10
N ALA A 435 51.73 -37.57 -15.39
CA ALA A 435 52.41 -38.35 -16.43
C ALA A 435 53.93 -38.34 -16.25
N SER A 436 54.52 -37.19 -15.86
CA SER A 436 55.94 -37.10 -15.53
C SER A 436 56.31 -37.91 -14.30
N VAL A 437 55.47 -37.93 -13.26
CA VAL A 437 55.64 -38.80 -12.08
C VAL A 437 55.57 -40.27 -12.48
N ALA A 438 54.61 -40.65 -13.32
CA ALA A 438 54.50 -42.02 -13.82
C ALA A 438 55.77 -42.44 -14.60
N SER A 439 56.33 -41.53 -15.42
CA SER A 439 57.57 -41.80 -16.17
C SER A 439 58.76 -41.99 -15.23
N SER A 440 58.97 -41.08 -14.27
CA SER A 440 60.12 -41.16 -13.35
C SER A 440 60.06 -42.40 -12.45
N ARG A 441 58.85 -42.80 -12.01
CA ARG A 441 58.64 -44.03 -11.26
C ARG A 441 58.84 -45.28 -12.11
N TYR A 442 58.51 -45.22 -13.40
CA TYR A 442 58.76 -46.31 -14.33
C TYR A 442 60.26 -46.47 -14.62
N ASP A 443 61.00 -45.38 -14.74
CA ASP A 443 62.46 -45.44 -14.88
C ASP A 443 63.12 -46.08 -13.65
N ALA A 444 62.64 -45.72 -12.44
CA ALA A 444 63.06 -46.38 -11.21
C ALA A 444 62.72 -47.88 -11.22
N TYR A 445 61.52 -48.25 -11.66
CA TYR A 445 61.10 -49.65 -11.79
C TYR A 445 62.02 -50.48 -12.69
N LEU A 446 62.56 -49.90 -13.76
CA LEU A 446 63.45 -50.59 -14.71
C LEU A 446 64.81 -50.95 -14.09
N VAL A 447 65.31 -50.17 -13.14
CA VAL A 447 66.64 -50.34 -12.53
C VAL A 447 66.61 -51.03 -11.16
N THR A 448 65.44 -51.19 -10.55
CA THR A 448 65.27 -51.93 -9.28
C THR A 448 65.41 -53.44 -9.49
N TYR A 449 66.05 -54.16 -8.57
CA TYR A 449 66.17 -55.63 -8.63
C TYR A 449 65.31 -56.36 -7.57
N SER A 450 64.85 -55.65 -6.54
CA SER A 450 63.97 -56.20 -5.49
C SER A 450 62.55 -56.45 -6.00
N ALA A 451 62.04 -57.66 -5.78
CA ALA A 451 60.70 -58.05 -6.24
C ALA A 451 59.56 -57.34 -5.49
N SER A 452 59.73 -57.04 -4.19
CA SER A 452 58.73 -56.31 -3.41
C SER A 452 58.64 -54.85 -3.83
N GLU A 453 59.79 -54.22 -4.05
CA GLU A 453 59.90 -52.81 -4.46
C GLU A 453 59.39 -52.61 -5.90
N LYS A 454 59.64 -53.58 -6.81
CA LYS A 454 59.04 -53.57 -8.14
C LYS A 454 57.51 -53.56 -8.12
N ARG A 455 56.88 -54.38 -7.28
CA ARG A 455 55.41 -54.41 -7.17
C ARG A 455 54.83 -53.10 -6.63
N GLN A 456 55.54 -52.47 -5.69
CA GLN A 456 55.14 -51.15 -5.18
C GLN A 456 55.22 -50.09 -6.29
N LEU A 457 56.35 -50.02 -7.00
CA LEU A 457 56.54 -49.07 -8.11
C LEU A 457 55.55 -49.32 -9.26
N GLU A 458 55.25 -50.58 -9.56
CA GLU A 458 54.23 -50.95 -10.55
C GLU A 458 52.85 -50.39 -10.18
N GLY A 459 52.46 -50.50 -8.90
CA GLY A 459 51.24 -49.90 -8.37
C GLY A 459 51.23 -48.36 -8.49
N GLU A 460 52.31 -47.71 -8.08
CA GLU A 460 52.46 -46.25 -8.16
C GLU A 460 52.40 -45.73 -9.62
N VAL A 461 53.03 -46.43 -10.56
CA VAL A 461 52.97 -46.10 -12.00
C VAL A 461 51.55 -46.25 -12.53
N LYS A 462 50.84 -47.32 -12.16
CA LYS A 462 49.46 -47.55 -12.59
C LYS A 462 48.53 -46.46 -12.08
N ASP A 463 48.64 -46.10 -10.80
CA ASP A 463 47.83 -45.05 -10.18
C ASP A 463 48.10 -43.67 -10.77
N ALA A 464 49.37 -43.33 -10.99
CA ALA A 464 49.75 -42.06 -11.62
C ALA A 464 49.23 -41.95 -13.06
N ARG A 465 49.30 -43.05 -13.85
CA ARG A 465 48.72 -43.10 -15.20
C ARG A 465 47.20 -42.94 -15.21
N LEU A 466 46.49 -43.59 -14.27
CA LEU A 466 45.03 -43.45 -14.14
C LEU A 466 44.62 -42.01 -13.78
N ARG A 467 45.36 -41.35 -12.88
CA ARG A 467 45.14 -39.94 -12.53
C ARG A 467 45.44 -39.01 -13.71
N ALA A 468 46.54 -39.24 -14.42
CA ALA A 468 46.88 -38.47 -15.62
C ALA A 468 45.80 -38.59 -16.70
N GLY A 469 45.28 -39.80 -16.94
CA GLY A 469 44.22 -40.03 -17.93
C GLY A 469 42.89 -39.34 -17.57
N SER A 470 42.45 -39.45 -16.30
CA SER A 470 41.20 -38.82 -15.84
C SER A 470 41.28 -37.28 -15.84
N LEU A 471 42.40 -36.71 -15.40
CA LEU A 471 42.64 -35.26 -15.46
C LEU A 471 42.73 -34.77 -16.91
N GLY A 472 43.36 -35.53 -17.80
CA GLY A 472 43.42 -35.21 -19.23
C GLY A 472 42.03 -35.21 -19.90
N ALA A 473 41.18 -36.17 -19.55
CA ALA A 473 39.79 -36.21 -20.04
C ALA A 473 38.97 -35.02 -19.53
N ALA A 474 39.08 -34.68 -18.24
CA ALA A 474 38.41 -33.52 -17.65
C ALA A 474 38.88 -32.20 -18.29
N ALA A 475 40.18 -32.07 -18.56
CA ALA A 475 40.74 -30.94 -19.27
C ALA A 475 40.14 -30.78 -20.68
N GLY A 476 40.04 -31.89 -21.43
CA GLY A 476 39.44 -31.90 -22.77
C GLY A 476 37.99 -31.42 -22.77
N VAL A 477 37.17 -31.90 -21.83
CA VAL A 477 35.75 -31.50 -21.69
C VAL A 477 35.62 -30.01 -21.34
N ALA A 478 36.42 -29.52 -20.39
CA ALA A 478 36.41 -28.13 -19.97
C ALA A 478 36.82 -27.18 -21.11
N VAL A 479 37.88 -27.53 -21.86
CA VAL A 479 38.34 -26.75 -23.01
C VAL A 479 37.28 -26.74 -24.13
N ALA A 480 36.70 -27.89 -24.48
CA ALA A 480 35.67 -27.98 -25.51
C ALA A 480 34.43 -27.15 -25.14
N THR A 481 34.02 -27.17 -23.86
CA THR A 481 32.91 -26.36 -23.35
C THR A 481 33.25 -24.87 -23.44
N GLY A 482 34.44 -24.47 -23.01
CA GLY A 482 34.91 -23.08 -23.08
C GLY A 482 34.96 -22.54 -24.50
N VAL A 483 35.52 -23.31 -25.44
CA VAL A 483 35.56 -22.96 -26.87
C VAL A 483 34.15 -22.86 -27.47
N SER A 484 33.25 -23.80 -27.13
CA SER A 484 31.87 -23.78 -27.64
C SER A 484 31.10 -22.54 -27.18
N LEU A 485 31.27 -22.13 -25.91
CA LEU A 485 30.65 -20.92 -25.37
C LEU A 485 31.18 -19.65 -26.05
N LEU A 486 32.48 -19.59 -26.33
CA LEU A 486 33.09 -18.44 -27.01
C LEU A 486 32.75 -18.39 -28.51
N LEU A 487 32.70 -19.53 -29.18
CA LEU A 487 32.29 -19.63 -30.59
C LEU A 487 30.81 -19.28 -30.78
N TRP A 488 29.94 -19.72 -29.86
CA TRP A 488 28.53 -19.35 -29.87
C TRP A 488 28.36 -17.83 -29.78
N GLU A 489 29.08 -17.19 -28.87
CA GLU A 489 29.06 -15.73 -28.73
C GLU A 489 29.54 -15.05 -30.01
N TRP A 490 30.65 -15.53 -30.59
CA TRP A 490 31.20 -15.00 -31.85
C TRP A 490 30.21 -15.12 -33.01
N LEU A 491 29.57 -16.29 -33.19
CA LEU A 491 28.58 -16.51 -34.25
C LEU A 491 27.31 -15.67 -34.04
N SER A 492 26.83 -15.56 -32.80
CA SER A 492 25.66 -14.72 -32.49
C SER A 492 25.95 -13.22 -32.65
N SER A 493 27.23 -12.83 -32.60
CA SER A 493 27.66 -11.45 -32.78
C SER A 493 27.74 -10.99 -34.24
N THR A 494 27.71 -11.93 -35.20
CA THR A 494 27.80 -11.67 -36.64
C THR A 494 26.45 -11.63 -37.37
N GLU A 495 25.35 -12.00 -36.71
CA GLU A 495 23.98 -11.96 -37.26
C GLU A 495 23.19 -10.69 -36.90
N GLN A 496 23.82 -9.74 -36.19
CA GLN A 496 23.32 -8.37 -35.94
C GLN A 496 24.18 -7.39 -36.71
#